data_AF-A0A534G3G9-F1
#
_entry.id   AF-A0A534G3G9-F1
#
_cell.length_a   1.000
_cell.length_b   1.000
_cell.length_c   1.000
_cell.angle_alpha   90.00
_cell.angle_beta   90.00
_cell.angle_gamma   90.00
#
_symmetry.space_group_name_H-M   'P 1'
#
loop_
_entity.id
_entity.type
_entity.pdbx_description
1 polymer ?
#
loop_
_entity_poly.entity_id
_entity_poly.type
_entity_poly.pdbx_seq_one_letter_code
_entity_poly.pdbx_strand_id
1 'polypeptide(L)'
;MHPDCPELERFVRGEIEPGAFAHREHVRMAFEMLRRHDFAETAWLYSRALRAMTAKAGKPQAFHQTTTIAFLSLIAERMERGGAPDFAAFVRAHPEMLDKTALSRWYRPDQLATEIARRTFVLPEPAP
;
A
#
# COMPACT_ATOMS: atom_id res chain seq x y z
N MET A 1 -14.83 19.26 -0.77
CA MET A 1 -13.53 18.97 -1.41
C MET A 1 -12.45 19.38 -0.42
N HIS A 2 -11.70 18.43 0.13
CA HIS A 2 -10.61 18.76 1.05
C HIS A 2 -9.46 19.31 0.20
N PRO A 3 -8.92 20.52 0.48
CA PRO A 3 -7.81 21.10 -0.28
C PRO A 3 -6.65 20.10 -0.34
N ASP A 4 -5.98 20.09 -1.48
CA ASP A 4 -4.90 19.19 -1.86
C ASP A 4 -3.98 18.92 -0.67
N CYS A 5 -3.93 17.66 -0.24
CA CYS A 5 -3.08 17.24 0.86
C CYS A 5 -1.63 17.33 0.34
N PRO A 6 -0.81 18.34 0.74
CA PRO A 6 0.49 18.58 0.10
C PRO A 6 1.44 17.41 0.29
N GLU A 7 1.23 16.65 1.37
CA GLU A 7 1.94 15.42 1.68
C GLU A 7 1.60 14.28 0.70
N LEU A 8 0.35 14.17 0.26
CA LEU A 8 -0.06 13.19 -0.74
C LEU A 8 0.60 13.48 -2.09
N GLU A 9 0.67 14.74 -2.50
CA GLU A 9 1.39 15.12 -3.72
C GLU A 9 2.87 14.79 -3.63
N ARG A 10 3.52 15.14 -2.50
CA ARG A 10 4.92 14.79 -2.24
C ARG A 10 5.13 13.28 -2.26
N PHE A 11 4.20 12.51 -1.70
CA PHE A 11 4.22 11.05 -1.78
C PHE A 11 4.16 10.58 -3.24
N VAL A 12 3.20 11.04 -4.03
CA VAL A 12 3.03 10.68 -5.45
C VAL A 12 4.26 11.04 -6.29
N ARG A 13 4.96 12.13 -5.95
CA ARG A 13 6.24 12.53 -6.57
C ARG A 13 7.47 11.76 -6.03
N GLY A 14 7.29 10.94 -5.00
CA GLY A 14 8.36 10.17 -4.35
C GLY A 14 9.36 11.08 -3.61
N GLU A 15 8.87 12.11 -2.94
CA GLU A 15 9.62 13.17 -2.24
C GLU A 15 9.48 13.07 -0.71
N ILE A 16 9.07 11.90 -0.22
CA ILE A 16 9.05 11.58 1.21
C ILE A 16 10.34 10.85 1.57
N GLU A 17 10.97 11.27 2.66
CA GLU A 17 12.18 10.63 3.17
C GLU A 17 11.89 9.20 3.66
N PRO A 18 12.61 8.17 3.18
CA PRO A 18 12.33 6.77 3.51
C PRO A 18 12.37 6.46 5.02
N GLY A 19 13.24 7.14 5.77
CA GLY A 19 13.38 6.94 7.22
C GLY A 19 12.20 7.43 8.06
N ALA A 20 11.33 8.28 7.48
CA ALA A 20 10.16 8.83 8.15
C ALA A 20 8.84 8.11 7.79
N PHE A 21 8.88 7.14 6.87
CA PHE A 21 7.68 6.53 6.30
C PHE A 21 7.36 5.17 6.95
N ALA A 22 6.78 5.24 8.15
CA ALA A 22 6.33 4.05 8.88
C ALA A 22 5.15 3.35 8.18
N HIS A 23 4.92 2.07 8.49
CA HIS A 23 3.82 1.27 7.92
C HIS A 23 2.46 1.97 8.01
N ARG A 24 2.17 2.63 9.14
CA ARG A 24 0.94 3.40 9.33
C ARG A 24 0.76 4.50 8.26
N GLU A 25 1.85 5.16 7.88
CA GLU A 25 1.82 6.23 6.88
C GLU A 25 1.65 5.69 5.47
N HIS A 26 2.20 4.50 5.17
CA HIS A 26 1.89 3.77 3.93
C HIS A 26 0.39 3.51 3.81
N VAL A 27 -0.23 2.97 4.86
CA VAL A 27 -1.68 2.66 4.89
C VAL A 27 -2.50 3.94 4.78
N ARG A 28 -2.09 5.03 5.46
CA ARG A 28 -2.76 6.33 5.35
C ARG A 28 -2.73 6.88 3.92
N MET A 29 -1.56 6.90 3.27
CA MET A 29 -1.44 7.36 1.89
C MET A 29 -2.31 6.51 0.95
N ALA A 30 -2.30 5.19 1.13
CA ALA A 30 -3.13 4.28 0.34
C ALA A 30 -4.62 4.60 0.50
N PHE A 31 -5.10 4.75 1.74
CA PHE A 31 -6.48 5.13 2.04
C PHE A 31 -6.86 6.47 1.41
N GLU A 32 -6.02 7.50 1.55
CA GLU A 32 -6.30 8.82 0.99
C GLU A 32 -6.29 8.82 -0.55
N MET A 33 -5.43 8.03 -1.20
CA MET A 33 -5.42 7.87 -2.66
C MET A 33 -6.66 7.12 -3.14
N LEU A 34 -7.04 6.02 -2.49
CA LEU A 34 -8.24 5.24 -2.83
C LEU A 34 -9.56 6.00 -2.64
N ARG A 35 -9.56 7.08 -1.85
CA ARG A 35 -10.70 8.01 -1.75
C ARG A 35 -10.80 9.00 -2.91
N ARG A 36 -9.71 9.20 -3.66
CA ARG A 36 -9.58 10.24 -4.71
C ARG A 36 -9.48 9.66 -6.11
N HIS A 37 -9.02 8.43 -6.21
CA HIS A 37 -8.74 7.72 -7.45
C HIS A 37 -9.37 6.33 -7.39
N ASP A 38 -9.66 5.75 -8.54
CA ASP A 38 -10.01 4.34 -8.59
C ASP A 38 -8.81 3.44 -8.21
N PHE A 39 -9.08 2.15 -8.06
CA PHE A 39 -8.06 1.18 -7.67
C PHE A 39 -6.91 1.09 -8.67
N ALA A 40 -7.20 1.09 -9.98
CA ALA A 40 -6.19 0.91 -11.02
C ALA A 40 -5.24 2.11 -11.09
N GLU A 41 -5.79 3.31 -11.04
CA GLU A 41 -5.02 4.56 -10.99
C GLU A 41 -4.18 4.62 -9.70
N THR A 42 -4.77 4.28 -8.55
CA THR A 42 -4.03 4.22 -7.27
C THR A 42 -2.88 3.22 -7.34
N ALA A 43 -3.12 2.01 -7.83
CA ALA A 43 -2.11 0.97 -7.97
C ALA A 43 -0.91 1.42 -8.81
N TRP A 44 -1.18 2.12 -9.92
CA TRP A 44 -0.14 2.67 -10.79
C TRP A 44 0.65 3.79 -10.11
N LEU A 45 -0.03 4.83 -9.59
CA LEU A 45 0.62 5.98 -8.95
C LEU A 45 1.44 5.57 -7.72
N TYR A 46 0.86 4.74 -6.87
CA TYR A 46 1.49 4.29 -5.63
C TYR A 46 2.73 3.43 -5.89
N SER A 47 2.63 2.49 -6.84
CA SER A 47 3.78 1.67 -7.25
C SER A 47 4.91 2.54 -7.83
N ARG A 48 4.57 3.54 -8.65
CA ARG A 48 5.54 4.48 -9.23
C ARG A 48 6.25 5.29 -8.14
N ALA A 49 5.49 5.82 -7.18
CA ALA A 49 6.04 6.56 -6.04
C ALA A 49 7.03 5.73 -5.23
N LEU A 50 6.66 4.52 -4.82
CA LEU A 50 7.54 3.65 -4.04
C LEU A 50 8.80 3.23 -4.80
N ARG A 51 8.70 2.98 -6.11
CA ARG A 51 9.88 2.69 -6.95
C ARG A 51 10.83 3.89 -7.01
N ALA A 52 10.31 5.11 -7.14
CA ALA A 52 11.12 6.32 -7.13
C ALA A 52 11.80 6.54 -5.77
N MET A 53 11.08 6.35 -4.67
CA MET A 53 11.63 6.48 -3.31
C MET A 53 12.74 5.46 -3.04
N THR A 54 12.50 4.19 -3.37
CA THR A 54 13.47 3.11 -3.15
C THR A 54 14.71 3.25 -4.04
N ALA A 55 14.56 3.76 -5.27
CA ALA A 55 15.68 4.11 -6.14
C ALA A 55 16.50 5.29 -5.58
N LYS A 56 15.87 6.38 -5.16
CA LYS A 56 16.55 7.53 -4.51
C LYS A 56 17.31 7.11 -3.25
N ALA A 57 16.78 6.13 -2.51
CA ALA A 57 17.42 5.56 -1.32
C ALA A 57 18.58 4.59 -1.62
N GLY A 58 18.91 4.34 -2.90
CA GLY A 58 19.92 3.36 -3.30
C GLY A 58 19.54 1.90 -3.01
N LYS A 59 18.26 1.62 -2.77
CA LYS A 59 17.73 0.28 -2.41
C LYS A 59 16.52 -0.11 -3.27
N PRO A 60 16.63 -0.14 -4.62
CA PRO A 60 15.50 -0.46 -5.50
C PRO A 60 14.85 -1.81 -5.20
N GLN A 61 15.60 -2.78 -4.68
CA GLN A 61 15.13 -4.10 -4.26
C GLN A 61 14.16 -4.07 -3.07
N ALA A 62 14.09 -2.96 -2.33
CA ALA A 62 13.14 -2.80 -1.23
C ALA A 62 11.69 -2.67 -1.73
N PHE A 63 11.48 -2.30 -3.00
CA PHE A 63 10.15 -2.32 -3.60
C PHE A 63 9.67 -3.76 -3.81
N HIS A 64 8.41 -4.02 -3.48
CA HIS A 64 7.78 -5.32 -3.62
C HIS A 64 6.39 -5.18 -4.23
N GLN A 65 6.24 -5.62 -5.48
CA GLN A 65 5.01 -5.44 -6.26
C GLN A 65 3.82 -6.15 -5.60
N THR A 66 3.97 -7.44 -5.25
CA THR A 66 2.85 -8.20 -4.66
C THR A 66 2.37 -7.62 -3.34
N THR A 67 3.26 -7.36 -2.39
CA THR A 67 2.91 -6.71 -1.11
C THR A 67 2.17 -5.38 -1.31
N THR A 68 2.67 -4.54 -2.23
CA THR A 68 2.05 -3.24 -2.52
C THR A 68 0.61 -3.41 -3.00
N ILE A 69 0.40 -4.22 -4.05
CA ILE A 69 -0.92 -4.42 -4.64
C ILE A 69 -1.87 -5.15 -3.68
N ALA A 70 -1.38 -6.13 -2.93
CA ALA A 70 -2.18 -6.88 -1.97
C ALA A 70 -2.71 -5.97 -0.84
N PHE A 71 -1.85 -5.11 -0.26
CA PHE A 71 -2.31 -4.14 0.75
C PHE A 71 -3.30 -3.13 0.16
N LEU A 72 -3.05 -2.57 -1.03
CA LEU A 72 -3.99 -1.68 -1.70
C LEU A 72 -5.35 -2.37 -1.90
N SER A 73 -5.34 -3.64 -2.30
CA SER A 73 -6.57 -4.42 -2.54
C SER A 73 -7.37 -4.61 -1.24
N LEU A 74 -6.69 -4.97 -0.14
CA LEU A 74 -7.33 -5.12 1.16
C LEU A 74 -7.92 -3.80 1.66
N ILE A 75 -7.18 -2.70 1.53
CA ILE A 75 -7.67 -1.38 1.97
C ILE A 75 -8.91 -0.99 1.15
N ALA A 76 -8.86 -1.13 -0.17
CA ALA A 76 -9.98 -0.82 -1.06
C ALA A 76 -11.23 -1.66 -0.71
N GLU A 77 -11.06 -2.97 -0.55
CA GLU A 77 -12.17 -3.87 -0.18
C GLU A 77 -12.81 -3.46 1.16
N ARG A 78 -12.00 -3.13 2.16
CA ARG A 78 -12.50 -2.71 3.48
C ARG A 78 -13.21 -1.37 3.42
N MET A 79 -12.74 -0.44 2.60
CA MET A 79 -13.42 0.83 2.36
C MET A 79 -14.82 0.63 1.77
N GLU A 80 -14.95 -0.25 0.77
CA GLU A 80 -16.24 -0.57 0.14
C GLU A 80 -17.21 -1.29 1.10
N ARG A 81 -16.71 -2.17 1.95
CA ARG A 81 -17.55 -2.91 2.92
C ARG A 81 -17.99 -2.08 4.13
N GLY A 82 -17.21 -1.09 4.54
CA GLY A 82 -17.34 -0.42 5.84
C GLY A 82 -17.60 1.08 5.80
N GLY A 83 -17.46 1.76 4.65
CA GLY A 83 -17.77 3.18 4.51
C GLY A 83 -17.10 4.07 5.57
N ALA A 84 -15.77 4.05 5.67
CA ALA A 84 -15.06 4.85 6.65
C ALA A 84 -14.96 6.34 6.22
N PRO A 85 -15.42 7.31 7.03
CA PRO A 85 -15.40 8.74 6.65
C PRO A 85 -13.99 9.33 6.60
N ASP A 86 -13.06 8.79 7.38
CA ASP A 86 -11.67 9.23 7.49
C ASP A 86 -10.74 8.08 7.89
N PHE A 87 -9.43 8.33 7.85
CA PHE A 87 -8.43 7.31 8.17
C PHE A 87 -8.50 6.83 9.62
N ALA A 88 -8.82 7.71 10.57
CA ALA A 88 -8.90 7.32 11.98
C ALA A 88 -10.06 6.33 12.20
N ALA A 89 -11.20 6.57 11.58
CA ALA A 89 -12.34 5.66 11.57
C ALA A 89 -12.01 4.33 10.89
N PHE A 90 -11.32 4.38 9.74
CA PHE A 90 -10.89 3.19 9.01
C PHE A 90 -10.02 2.27 9.88
N VAL A 91 -9.02 2.82 10.55
CA VAL A 91 -8.08 2.03 11.35
C VAL A 91 -8.73 1.51 12.64
N ARG A 92 -9.69 2.25 13.22
CA ARG A 92 -10.49 1.74 14.35
C ARG A 92 -11.34 0.53 13.96
N ALA A 93 -11.92 0.54 12.76
CA ALA A 93 -12.73 -0.56 12.25
C ALA A 93 -11.89 -1.74 11.75
N HIS A 94 -10.68 -1.47 11.26
CA HIS A 94 -9.76 -2.45 10.66
C HIS A 94 -8.34 -2.33 11.25
N PRO A 95 -8.16 -2.60 12.55
CA PRO A 95 -6.86 -2.44 13.21
C PRO A 95 -5.79 -3.36 12.62
N GLU A 96 -6.18 -4.48 12.01
CA GLU A 96 -5.28 -5.39 11.31
C GLU A 96 -4.54 -4.75 10.13
N MET A 97 -5.05 -3.63 9.58
CA MET A 97 -4.35 -2.91 8.52
C MET A 97 -3.03 -2.30 8.99
N LEU A 98 -2.85 -2.06 10.29
CA LEU A 98 -1.58 -1.60 10.85
C LEU A 98 -0.60 -2.74 11.18
N ASP A 99 -1.02 -3.99 11.03
CA ASP A 99 -0.14 -5.14 11.19
C ASP A 99 0.63 -5.39 9.89
N LYS A 100 1.96 -5.36 9.96
CA LYS A 100 2.84 -5.68 8.82
C LYS A 100 2.67 -7.11 8.33
N THR A 101 2.14 -7.99 9.19
CA THR A 101 1.91 -9.40 8.90
C THR A 101 0.50 -9.68 8.37
N ALA A 102 -0.34 -8.67 8.15
CA ALA A 102 -1.73 -8.85 7.69
C ALA A 102 -1.84 -9.79 6.49
N LEU A 103 -0.90 -9.70 5.53
CA LEU A 103 -0.88 -10.52 4.33
C LEU A 103 -0.65 -12.02 4.57
N SER A 104 -0.21 -12.43 5.76
CA SER A 104 0.02 -13.85 6.11
C SER A 104 -1.24 -14.71 6.03
N ARG A 105 -2.43 -14.10 6.06
CA ARG A 105 -3.71 -14.81 5.87
C ARG A 105 -3.96 -15.23 4.42
N TRP A 106 -3.27 -14.63 3.46
CA TRP A 106 -3.44 -14.87 2.03
C TRP A 106 -2.19 -15.46 1.38
N TYR A 107 -1.00 -15.10 1.88
CA TYR A 107 0.25 -15.54 1.30
C TYR A 107 1.09 -16.28 2.31
N ARG A 108 1.66 -17.40 1.88
CA ARG A 108 2.73 -18.05 2.64
C ARG A 108 4.00 -17.19 2.59
N PRO A 109 4.85 -17.24 3.63
CA PRO A 109 6.11 -16.49 3.64
C PRO A 109 7.04 -16.81 2.47
N ASP A 110 7.13 -18.08 2.07
CA ASP A 110 7.96 -18.54 0.96
C ASP A 110 7.45 -18.06 -0.41
N GLN A 111 6.13 -17.92 -0.57
CA GLN A 111 5.54 -17.34 -1.77
C GLN A 111 5.93 -15.86 -1.94
N LEU A 112 5.81 -15.06 -0.88
CA LEU A 112 6.23 -13.64 -0.90
C LEU A 112 7.75 -13.47 -1.01
N ALA A 113 8.54 -14.44 -0.57
CA ALA A 113 10.00 -14.37 -0.67
C ALA A 113 10.53 -14.51 -2.11
N THR A 114 9.68 -14.92 -3.07
CA THR A 114 10.11 -15.13 -4.46
C THR A 114 10.41 -13.84 -5.22
N GLU A 115 11.37 -13.91 -6.14
CA GLU A 115 11.67 -12.79 -7.04
C GLU A 115 10.52 -12.45 -7.99
N ILE A 116 9.68 -13.45 -8.34
CA ILE A 116 8.49 -13.18 -9.16
C ILE A 116 7.47 -12.34 -8.39
N ALA A 117 7.21 -12.63 -7.10
CA ALA A 117 6.31 -11.84 -6.26
C ALA A 117 6.84 -10.41 -6.01
N ARG A 118 8.16 -10.24 -5.97
CA ARG A 118 8.80 -8.92 -5.89
C ARG A 118 8.59 -8.10 -7.18
N ARG A 119 8.73 -8.75 -8.35
CA ARG A 119 8.72 -8.07 -9.67
C ARG A 119 7.32 -7.84 -10.24
N THR A 120 6.40 -8.79 -10.07
CA THR A 120 5.01 -8.72 -10.55
C THR A 120 4.02 -9.01 -9.42
N PHE A 121 2.76 -8.67 -9.61
CA PHE A 121 1.69 -9.13 -8.73
C PHE A 121 1.41 -10.61 -9.02
N VAL A 122 1.50 -11.45 -8.00
CA VAL A 122 1.05 -12.85 -8.04
C VAL A 122 -0.18 -13.01 -7.17
N LEU A 123 -1.14 -13.81 -7.61
CA LEU A 123 -2.31 -14.16 -6.80
C LEU A 123 -1.90 -15.02 -5.60
N PRO A 124 -2.62 -14.97 -4.48
CA PRO A 124 -2.40 -15.90 -3.37
C PRO A 124 -2.65 -17.33 -3.86
N GLU A 125 -1.74 -18.25 -3.53
CA GLU A 125 -1.96 -19.66 -3.81
C GLU A 125 -3.03 -20.20 -2.85
N PRO A 126 -3.89 -21.15 -3.28
CA PRO A 126 -4.78 -21.84 -2.37
C PRO A 126 -3.98 -22.43 -1.20
N ALA A 127 -4.54 -22.37 0.00
CA ALA A 127 -4.01 -23.18 1.09
C ALA A 127 -4.08 -24.67 0.66
N PRO A 128 -3.01 -25.46 0.89
CA PRO A 128 -3.02 -26.88 0.60
C PRO A 128 -4.10 -27.62 1.39
#